data_AF-A0A7C2F802-F1
#
_entry.id   AF-A0A7C2F802-F1
#
_cell.length_a   1.000
_cell.length_b   1.000
_cell.length_c   1.000
_cell.angle_alpha   90.00
_cell.angle_beta   90.00
_cell.angle_gamma   90.00
#
_symmetry.space_group_name_H-M   'P 1'
#
loop_
_entity.id
_entity.type
_entity.pdbx_description
1 polymer ?
#
loop_
_entity_poly.entity_id
_entity_poly.type
_entity_poly.pdbx_seq_one_letter_code
_entity_poly.pdbx_strand_id
1 'polypeptide(L)'
;MQDNQPGFLSLAARTIVVHTITYFLMGLLASTLLGYAESFARPWMVCWMRQTNDPMVMAGPLFAPLRGFIFALAFYPLRETLFGRKNGWLIMWWLLVALGILSTFGPAPGSIEGMVYTVIPISQQLTGWLEVIPQALLLSVILFYWVNHPKKRWLNWLLGAIFVVMLLLPALGLLLG
;
A
#
# COMPACT_ATOMS: atom_id res chain seq x y z
N MET A 1 -31.89 1.10 9.30
CA MET A 1 -30.75 0.24 8.89
C MET A 1 -29.85 0.16 10.11
N GLN A 2 -29.74 -1.01 10.75
CA GLN A 2 -29.06 -1.13 12.05
C GLN A 2 -27.55 -0.91 11.88
N ASP A 3 -27.03 0.00 12.70
CA ASP A 3 -25.63 0.34 12.89
C ASP A 3 -24.77 -0.91 13.10
N ASN A 4 -23.96 -1.24 12.11
CA ASN A 4 -22.80 -2.11 12.29
C ASN A 4 -21.58 -1.48 11.64
N GLN A 5 -21.40 -0.18 11.89
CA GLN A 5 -20.25 0.55 11.40
C GLN A 5 -18.99 0.08 12.13
N PRO A 6 -17.85 -0.05 11.43
CA PRO A 6 -16.62 -0.48 12.06
C PRO A 6 -16.14 0.58 13.05
N GLY A 7 -15.94 0.18 14.31
CA GLY A 7 -15.28 1.03 15.29
C GLY A 7 -13.84 1.35 14.87
N PHE A 8 -13.32 2.51 15.29
CA PHE A 8 -12.02 3.00 14.85
C PHE A 8 -10.88 1.99 15.04
N LEU A 9 -10.75 1.41 16.23
CA LEU A 9 -9.69 0.44 16.54
C LEU A 9 -9.76 -0.80 15.65
N SER A 10 -10.97 -1.30 15.38
CA SER A 10 -11.16 -2.45 14.50
C SER A 10 -10.82 -2.10 13.05
N LEU A 11 -11.16 -0.90 12.60
CA LEU A 11 -10.82 -0.45 11.25
C LEU A 11 -9.30 -0.27 11.13
N ALA A 12 -8.68 0.43 12.10
CA ALA A 12 -7.25 0.69 12.12
C ALA A 12 -6.43 -0.59 12.09
N ALA A 13 -6.73 -1.56 12.96
CA ALA A 13 -6.03 -2.84 12.97
C ALA A 13 -6.13 -3.58 11.62
N ARG A 14 -7.33 -3.62 11.03
CA ARG A 14 -7.55 -4.29 9.72
C ARG A 14 -6.83 -3.55 8.59
N THR A 15 -6.88 -2.22 8.56
CA THR A 15 -6.17 -1.43 7.55
C THR A 15 -4.66 -1.59 7.64
N ILE A 16 -4.09 -1.57 8.85
CA ILE A 16 -2.66 -1.84 9.11
C ILE A 16 -2.25 -3.19 8.51
N VAL A 17 -3.00 -4.24 8.85
CA VAL A 17 -2.72 -5.61 8.40
C VAL A 17 -2.82 -5.70 6.88
N VAL A 18 -3.94 -5.28 6.28
CA VAL A 18 -4.15 -5.43 4.83
C VAL A 18 -3.19 -4.55 4.04
N HIS A 19 -2.91 -3.32 4.49
CA HIS A 19 -1.95 -2.47 3.81
C HIS A 19 -0.56 -3.06 3.84
N THR A 20 -0.09 -3.56 4.99
CA THR A 20 1.21 -4.22 5.10
C THR A 20 1.31 -5.42 4.18
N ILE A 21 0.28 -6.27 4.15
CA ILE A 21 0.26 -7.47 3.30
C ILE A 21 0.34 -7.09 1.82
N THR A 22 -0.55 -6.20 1.39
CA THR A 22 -0.62 -5.82 -0.03
C THR A 22 0.60 -5.04 -0.48
N TYR A 23 1.15 -4.17 0.38
CA TYR A 23 2.39 -3.45 0.13
C TYR A 23 3.57 -4.40 -0.03
N PHE A 24 3.75 -5.34 0.90
CA PHE A 24 4.84 -6.31 0.83
C PHE A 24 4.74 -7.21 -0.40
N LEU A 25 3.55 -7.77 -0.67
CA LEU A 25 3.33 -8.66 -1.82
C LEU A 25 3.61 -7.96 -3.15
N MET A 26 3.02 -6.78 -3.34
CA MET A 26 3.20 -6.04 -4.60
C MET A 26 4.61 -5.52 -4.74
N GLY A 27 5.26 -5.08 -3.67
CA GLY A 27 6.67 -4.68 -3.68
C GLY A 27 7.59 -5.84 -4.04
N LEU A 28 7.34 -7.04 -3.50
CA LEU A 28 8.11 -8.24 -3.85
C LEU A 28 7.93 -8.61 -5.32
N LEU A 29 6.68 -8.62 -5.81
CA LEU A 29 6.40 -8.89 -7.24
C LEU A 29 7.04 -7.84 -8.14
N ALA A 30 6.95 -6.56 -7.80
CA ALA A 30 7.55 -5.49 -8.58
C ALA A 30 9.08 -5.55 -8.56
N SER A 31 9.68 -5.86 -7.41
CA SER A 31 11.14 -6.00 -7.31
C SER A 31 11.69 -7.10 -8.21
N THR A 32 10.93 -8.20 -8.36
CA THR A 32 11.34 -9.37 -9.16
C THR A 32 10.96 -9.23 -10.64
N LEU A 33 9.82 -8.61 -10.96
CA LEU A 33 9.30 -8.52 -12.34
C LEU A 33 9.68 -7.22 -13.06
N LEU A 34 9.92 -6.12 -12.34
CA LEU A 34 10.15 -4.79 -12.91
C LEU A 34 11.60 -4.31 -12.76
N GLY A 35 12.50 -5.13 -12.21
CA GLY A 35 13.94 -4.83 -12.15
C GLY A 35 14.26 -3.61 -11.28
N TYR A 36 13.84 -3.62 -10.02
CA TYR A 36 14.02 -2.51 -9.07
C TYR A 36 15.47 -2.04 -8.93
N ALA A 37 16.41 -2.98 -8.77
CA ALA A 37 17.82 -2.67 -8.57
C ALA A 37 18.39 -1.85 -9.74
N GLU A 38 18.09 -2.27 -10.98
CA GLU A 38 18.48 -1.53 -12.17
C GLU A 38 17.76 -0.17 -12.24
N SER A 39 16.45 -0.15 -11.98
CA SER A 39 15.63 1.05 -12.04
C SER A 39 16.09 2.13 -11.06
N PHE A 40 16.45 1.75 -9.83
CA PHE A 40 16.93 2.69 -8.79
C PHE A 40 18.36 3.15 -9.05
N ALA A 41 19.16 2.39 -9.79
CA ALA A 41 20.51 2.77 -10.20
C ALA A 41 20.55 3.72 -11.40
N ARG A 42 19.42 3.99 -12.08
CA ARG A 42 19.38 4.87 -13.25
C ARG A 42 19.77 6.31 -12.90
N PRO A 43 20.42 7.07 -13.81
CA PRO A 43 20.95 8.40 -13.50
C PRO A 43 19.94 9.41 -12.93
N TRP A 44 18.69 9.35 -13.37
CA TRP A 44 17.60 10.21 -12.89
C TRP A 44 16.91 9.71 -11.62
N MET A 45 17.14 8.46 -11.21
CA MET A 45 16.59 7.88 -9.98
C MET A 45 17.62 7.83 -8.86
N VAL A 46 18.92 7.73 -9.15
CA VAL A 46 19.96 7.53 -8.13
C VAL A 46 20.09 8.68 -7.13
N CYS A 47 19.77 9.91 -7.53
CA CYS A 47 19.74 11.08 -6.64
C CYS A 47 18.45 11.16 -5.81
N TRP A 48 17.40 10.41 -6.19
CA TRP A 48 16.08 10.44 -5.59
C TRP A 48 15.80 9.21 -4.71
N MET A 49 16.28 8.04 -5.12
CA MET A 49 16.04 6.75 -4.47
C MET A 49 17.33 6.20 -3.85
N ARG A 50 17.20 5.69 -2.63
CA ARG A 50 18.21 4.79 -2.04
C ARG A 50 18.24 3.48 -2.80
N GLN A 51 19.41 2.85 -2.87
CA GLN A 51 19.58 1.56 -3.54
C GLN A 51 18.87 0.43 -2.78
N THR A 52 18.49 -0.64 -3.47
CA THR A 52 17.68 -1.73 -2.89
C THR A 52 18.39 -2.50 -1.77
N ASN A 53 19.73 -2.40 -1.70
CA ASN A 53 20.56 -2.97 -0.63
C ASN A 53 20.80 -1.99 0.53
N ASP A 54 20.29 -0.76 0.47
CA ASP A 54 20.35 0.17 1.60
C ASP A 54 19.48 -0.37 2.75
N PRO A 55 19.99 -0.46 3.98
CA PRO A 55 19.24 -0.99 5.12
C PRO A 55 17.90 -0.28 5.35
N MET A 56 17.78 1.02 5.03
CA MET A 56 16.53 1.75 5.16
C MET A 56 15.50 1.31 4.11
N VAL A 57 15.92 0.93 2.91
CA VAL A 57 15.03 0.40 1.87
C VAL A 57 14.59 -1.01 2.24
N MET A 58 15.50 -1.84 2.74
CA MET A 58 15.18 -3.16 3.28
C MET A 58 14.19 -3.09 4.46
N ALA A 59 14.34 -2.07 5.32
CA ALA A 59 13.41 -1.79 6.41
C ALA A 59 12.06 -1.22 5.94
N GLY A 60 11.92 -0.80 4.68
CA GLY A 60 10.73 -0.16 4.13
C GLY A 60 9.40 -0.84 4.52
N PRO A 61 9.25 -2.18 4.36
CA PRO A 61 8.03 -2.86 4.75
C PRO A 61 7.71 -2.82 6.25
N LEU A 62 8.70 -2.62 7.13
CA LEU A 62 8.47 -2.45 8.57
C LEU A 62 7.78 -1.12 8.90
N PHE A 63 7.79 -0.14 7.98
CA PHE A 63 7.05 1.11 8.10
C PHE A 63 5.63 1.01 7.50
N ALA A 64 5.28 -0.08 6.84
CA ALA A 64 3.93 -0.27 6.30
C ALA A 64 2.83 -0.20 7.37
N PRO A 65 3.02 -0.69 8.62
CA PRO A 65 2.04 -0.49 9.68
C PRO A 65 1.74 0.98 9.98
N LEU A 66 2.76 1.84 10.00
CA LEU A 66 2.59 3.28 10.21
C LEU A 66 1.75 3.90 9.08
N ARG A 67 2.07 3.55 7.82
CA ARG A 67 1.28 4.02 6.66
C ARG A 67 -0.15 3.51 6.68
N GLY A 68 -0.36 2.25 7.08
CA GLY A 68 -1.69 1.66 7.21
C GLY A 68 -2.53 2.34 8.29
N PHE A 69 -1.90 2.79 9.37
CA PHE A 69 -2.56 3.60 10.39
C PHE A 69 -3.00 4.97 9.84
N ILE A 70 -2.17 5.65 9.05
CA ILE A 70 -2.52 6.91 8.38
C ILE A 70 -3.72 6.71 7.45
N PHE A 71 -3.75 5.62 6.66
CA PHE A 71 -4.91 5.28 5.85
C PHE A 71 -6.17 5.03 6.68
N ALA A 72 -6.06 4.40 7.85
CA ALA A 72 -7.20 4.22 8.73
C ALA A 72 -7.78 5.55 9.24
N LEU A 73 -6.92 6.51 9.58
CA LEU A 73 -7.34 7.87 9.96
C LEU A 73 -8.11 8.55 8.82
N ALA A 74 -7.69 8.37 7.57
CA ALA A 74 -8.38 8.90 6.40
C ALA A 74 -9.70 8.17 6.10
N PHE A 75 -9.74 6.85 6.24
CA PHE A 75 -10.93 6.04 5.94
C PHE A 75 -12.03 6.13 7.00
N TYR A 76 -11.66 6.33 8.27
CA TYR A 76 -12.61 6.36 9.38
C TYR A 76 -13.72 7.42 9.28
N PRO A 77 -13.43 8.70 8.93
CA PRO A 77 -14.49 9.69 8.71
C PRO A 77 -15.38 9.35 7.51
N LEU A 78 -14.85 8.59 6.53
CA LEU A 78 -15.56 8.18 5.32
C LEU A 78 -16.21 6.80 5.43
N ARG A 79 -16.15 6.15 6.61
CA ARG A 79 -16.46 4.72 6.76
C ARG A 79 -17.86 4.33 6.30
N GLU A 80 -18.84 5.22 6.41
CA GLU A 80 -20.21 4.97 5.92
C GLU A 80 -20.24 4.84 4.40
N THR A 81 -19.55 5.72 3.69
CA THR A 81 -19.43 5.70 2.23
C THR A 81 -18.57 4.51 1.78
N LEU A 82 -17.46 4.26 2.48
CA LEU A 82 -16.47 3.25 2.07
C LEU A 82 -16.89 1.82 2.43
N PHE A 83 -17.61 1.59 3.52
CA PHE A 83 -17.96 0.25 3.98
C PHE A 83 -19.46 -0.01 4.02
N GLY A 84 -20.30 1.03 4.10
CA GLY A 84 -21.76 0.91 4.11
C GLY A 84 -22.40 0.75 2.72
N ARG A 85 -21.66 1.02 1.63
CA ARG A 85 -22.14 0.88 0.25
C ARG A 85 -21.60 -0.38 -0.43
N LYS A 86 -22.40 -1.00 -1.30
CA LYS A 86 -22.01 -2.20 -2.07
C LYS A 86 -20.73 -2.01 -2.90
N ASN A 87 -20.53 -0.82 -3.44
CA ASN A 87 -19.36 -0.44 -4.25
C ASN A 87 -18.33 0.40 -3.48
N GLY A 88 -18.39 0.41 -2.14
CA GLY A 88 -17.50 1.23 -1.32
C GLY A 88 -16.00 0.92 -1.51
N TRP A 89 -15.66 -0.33 -1.85
CA TRP A 89 -14.29 -0.72 -2.25
C TRP A 89 -13.80 0.00 -3.52
N LEU A 90 -14.69 0.26 -4.49
CA LEU A 90 -14.33 0.96 -5.73
C LEU A 90 -14.11 2.45 -5.45
N ILE A 91 -14.94 3.04 -4.57
CA ILE A 91 -14.76 4.41 -4.10
C ILE A 91 -13.43 4.55 -3.37
N MET A 92 -13.11 3.62 -2.46
CA MET A 92 -11.83 3.59 -1.76
C MET A 92 -10.65 3.49 -2.72
N TRP A 93 -10.71 2.57 -3.68
CA TRP A 93 -9.67 2.39 -4.68
C TRP A 93 -9.48 3.66 -5.51
N TRP A 94 -10.58 4.25 -6.00
CA TRP A 94 -10.51 5.48 -6.78
C TRP A 94 -9.95 6.66 -5.96
N LEU A 95 -10.32 6.80 -4.69
CA LEU A 95 -9.75 7.82 -3.82
C LEU A 95 -8.23 7.66 -3.67
N LEU A 96 -7.75 6.44 -3.47
CA LEU A 96 -6.32 6.15 -3.39
C LEU A 96 -5.60 6.42 -4.71
N VAL A 97 -6.18 6.05 -5.85
CA VAL A 97 -5.59 6.30 -7.17
C VAL A 97 -5.58 7.80 -7.48
N ALA A 98 -6.72 8.47 -7.37
CA ALA A 98 -6.86 9.87 -7.72
C ALA A 98 -5.98 10.76 -6.84
N LEU A 99 -6.05 10.59 -5.51
CA LEU A 99 -5.38 11.50 -4.56
C LEU A 99 -3.97 11.02 -4.16
N GLY A 100 -3.77 9.71 -4.07
CA GLY A 100 -2.53 9.12 -3.58
C GLY A 100 -1.52 8.77 -4.68
N ILE A 101 -1.95 8.66 -5.94
CA ILE A 101 -1.08 8.27 -7.06
C ILE A 101 -1.05 9.38 -8.12
N LEU A 102 -2.20 9.80 -8.66
CA LEU A 102 -2.24 10.72 -9.79
C LEU A 102 -2.08 12.20 -9.38
N SER A 103 -2.76 12.62 -8.31
CA SER A 103 -2.82 14.02 -7.87
C SER A 103 -2.12 14.24 -6.53
N THR A 104 -0.92 13.68 -6.36
CA THR A 104 -0.10 13.91 -5.17
C THR A 104 0.33 15.37 -5.07
N PHE A 105 0.40 15.93 -3.86
CA PHE A 105 0.83 17.32 -3.63
C PHE A 105 2.32 17.58 -3.95
N GLY A 106 3.14 16.52 -3.99
CA GLY A 106 4.54 16.60 -4.43
C GLY A 106 4.75 15.87 -5.77
N PRO A 107 5.89 16.09 -6.45
CA PRO A 107 6.21 15.48 -7.75
C PRO A 107 6.67 14.03 -7.59
N ALA A 108 5.82 13.18 -7.00
CA ALA A 108 6.08 11.76 -6.87
C ALA A 108 6.11 11.07 -8.26
N PRO A 109 7.08 10.18 -8.54
CA PRO A 109 7.11 9.46 -9.81
C PRO A 109 5.79 8.71 -10.08
N GLY A 110 5.21 8.92 -11.26
CA GLY A 110 3.91 8.35 -11.64
C GLY A 110 2.71 9.26 -11.37
N SER A 111 2.89 10.40 -10.69
CA SER A 111 1.85 11.42 -10.57
C SER A 111 1.90 12.42 -11.74
N ILE A 112 0.84 13.23 -11.90
CA ILE A 112 0.81 14.30 -12.91
C ILE A 112 1.96 15.29 -12.65
N GLU A 113 2.15 15.68 -11.40
CA GLU A 113 3.26 16.56 -10.99
C GLU A 113 4.62 15.90 -11.26
N GLY A 114 4.76 14.59 -11.04
CA GLY A 114 5.96 13.84 -11.38
C GLY A 114 6.28 13.87 -12.87
N MET A 115 5.25 13.79 -13.73
CA MET A 115 5.40 13.89 -15.19
C MET A 115 5.76 15.31 -15.67
N VAL A 116 5.34 16.33 -14.93
CA VAL A 116 5.58 17.75 -15.29
C VAL A 116 6.95 18.21 -14.79
N TYR A 117 7.33 17.89 -13.55
CA TYR A 117 8.46 18.52 -12.88
C TYR A 117 9.73 17.67 -12.81
N THR A 118 9.67 16.37 -13.10
CA THR A 118 10.85 15.50 -13.03
C THR A 118 11.42 15.19 -14.41
N VAL A 119 12.70 14.83 -14.43
CA VAL A 119 13.38 14.36 -15.66
C VAL A 119 13.19 12.86 -15.91
N ILE A 120 12.35 12.18 -15.12
CA ILE A 120 12.14 10.74 -15.20
C ILE A 120 11.31 10.45 -16.47
N PRO A 121 11.76 9.55 -17.37
CA PRO A 121 11.02 9.22 -18.57
C PRO A 121 9.59 8.74 -18.25
N ILE A 122 8.61 9.25 -18.99
CA ILE A 122 7.18 8.93 -18.78
C ILE A 122 6.94 7.41 -18.80
N SER A 123 7.60 6.67 -19.70
CA SER A 123 7.47 5.21 -19.76
C SER A 123 7.83 4.50 -18.45
N GLN A 124 8.83 5.02 -17.73
CA GLN A 124 9.24 4.47 -16.44
C GLN A 124 8.29 4.86 -15.31
N GLN A 125 7.80 6.10 -15.34
CA GLN A 125 6.77 6.54 -14.40
C GLN A 125 5.50 5.68 -14.53
N LEU A 126 5.10 5.34 -15.76
CA LEU A 126 3.97 4.46 -16.04
C LEU A 126 4.24 2.99 -15.67
N THR A 127 5.48 2.53 -15.72
CA THR A 127 5.83 1.17 -15.28
C THR A 127 5.54 0.98 -13.78
N GLY A 128 5.77 2.01 -12.96
CA GLY A 128 5.42 2.00 -11.54
C GLY A 128 3.92 1.77 -11.28
N TRP A 129 3.05 2.17 -12.20
CA TRP A 129 1.60 1.94 -12.05
C TRP A 129 1.21 0.47 -12.04
N LEU A 130 2.01 -0.40 -12.66
CA LEU A 130 1.80 -1.86 -12.64
C LEU A 130 1.88 -2.44 -11.22
N GLU A 131 2.47 -1.70 -10.29
CA GLU A 131 2.54 -2.08 -8.88
C GLU A 131 1.52 -1.31 -8.03
N VAL A 132 1.58 0.03 -8.06
CA VAL A 132 0.86 0.84 -7.07
C VAL A 132 -0.66 0.85 -7.29
N ILE A 133 -1.13 0.78 -8.54
CA ILE A 133 -2.57 0.75 -8.83
C ILE A 133 -3.18 -0.60 -8.42
N PRO A 134 -2.58 -1.76 -8.78
CA PRO A 134 -3.04 -3.05 -8.27
C PRO A 134 -2.91 -3.19 -6.76
N GLN A 135 -1.85 -2.65 -6.14
CA GLN A 135 -1.71 -2.64 -4.68
C GLN A 135 -2.88 -1.91 -4.01
N ALA A 136 -3.23 -0.72 -4.49
CA ALA A 136 -4.36 0.05 -3.99
C ALA A 136 -5.70 -0.69 -4.18
N LEU A 137 -5.85 -1.41 -5.30
CA LEU A 137 -7.04 -2.22 -5.57
C LEU A 137 -7.16 -3.39 -4.60
N LEU A 138 -6.07 -4.16 -4.43
CA LEU A 138 -6.02 -5.28 -3.50
C LEU A 138 -6.31 -4.83 -2.07
N LEU A 139 -5.71 -3.71 -1.64
CA LEU A 139 -6.00 -3.11 -0.34
C LEU A 139 -7.49 -2.85 -0.19
N SER A 140 -8.08 -2.17 -1.17
CA SER A 140 -9.48 -1.75 -1.12
C SER A 140 -10.44 -2.93 -1.09
N VAL A 141 -10.21 -3.94 -1.92
CA VAL A 141 -11.05 -5.15 -2.01
C VAL A 141 -10.93 -5.99 -0.74
N ILE A 142 -9.71 -6.31 -0.30
CA ILE A 142 -9.49 -7.18 0.86
C ILE A 142 -9.98 -6.50 2.13
N LEU A 143 -9.68 -5.20 2.31
CA LEU A 143 -10.11 -4.45 3.49
C LEU A 143 -11.63 -4.34 3.55
N PHE A 144 -12.27 -3.95 2.44
CA PHE A 144 -13.73 -3.87 2.36
C PHE A 144 -14.40 -5.21 2.70
N TYR A 145 -13.89 -6.29 2.10
CA TYR A 145 -14.42 -7.63 2.34
C TYR A 145 -14.28 -8.04 3.81
N TRP A 146 -13.09 -7.86 4.38
CA TRP A 146 -12.81 -8.26 5.75
C TRP A 146 -13.60 -7.43 6.77
N VAL A 147 -13.74 -6.13 6.54
CA VAL A 147 -14.51 -5.24 7.41
C VAL A 147 -15.99 -5.63 7.44
N ASN A 148 -16.56 -5.95 6.28
CA ASN A 148 -17.98 -6.30 6.15
C ASN A 148 -18.32 -7.75 6.50
N HIS A 149 -17.33 -8.62 6.71
CA HIS A 149 -17.53 -10.03 7.09
C HIS A 149 -16.80 -10.41 8.40
N PRO A 150 -17.06 -9.70 9.53
CA PRO A 150 -16.31 -9.89 10.78
C PRO A 150 -16.51 -11.26 11.43
N LYS A 151 -17.57 -11.99 11.06
CA LYS A 151 -17.90 -13.33 11.61
C LYS A 151 -16.93 -14.42 11.11
N LYS A 152 -16.16 -14.18 10.04
CA LYS A 152 -15.21 -15.15 9.47
C LYS A 152 -13.90 -15.18 10.27
N ARG A 153 -13.92 -15.83 11.43
CA ARG A 153 -12.76 -15.91 12.34
C ARG A 153 -11.48 -16.44 11.67
N TRP A 154 -11.59 -17.37 10.73
CA TRP A 154 -10.44 -17.89 9.98
C TRP A 154 -9.70 -16.80 9.19
N LEU A 155 -10.42 -15.79 8.68
CA LEU A 155 -9.82 -14.69 7.93
C LEU A 155 -8.96 -13.80 8.84
N ASN A 156 -9.36 -13.63 10.10
CA ASN A 156 -8.56 -12.90 11.10
C ASN A 156 -7.23 -13.61 11.34
N TRP A 157 -7.27 -14.93 11.56
CA TRP A 157 -6.08 -15.73 11.82
C TRP A 157 -5.16 -15.80 10.61
N LEU A 158 -5.73 -16.02 9.42
CA LEU A 158 -4.96 -16.09 8.18
C LEU A 158 -4.23 -14.77 7.90
N LEU A 159 -4.97 -13.65 7.86
CA LEU A 159 -4.35 -12.35 7.57
C LEU A 159 -3.42 -11.91 8.70
N GLY A 160 -3.75 -12.21 9.96
CA GLY A 160 -2.87 -11.96 11.10
C GLY A 160 -1.55 -12.73 11.01
N ALA A 161 -1.60 -14.03 10.67
CA ALA A 161 -0.41 -14.85 10.49
C ALA A 161 0.46 -14.37 9.32
N ILE A 162 -0.15 -14.08 8.17
CA ILE A 162 0.56 -13.55 7.00
C ILE A 162 1.24 -12.22 7.34
N PHE A 163 0.53 -11.33 8.05
CA PHE A 163 1.09 -10.05 8.51
C PHE A 163 2.33 -10.22 9.38
N VAL A 164 2.29 -11.11 10.36
CA VAL A 164 3.44 -11.37 11.23
C VAL A 164 4.62 -11.91 10.42
N VAL A 165 4.38 -12.88 9.53
CA VAL A 165 5.43 -13.43 8.65
C VAL A 165 6.05 -12.32 7.78
N MET A 166 5.23 -11.45 7.19
CA MET A 166 5.72 -10.37 6.31
C MET A 166 6.50 -9.28 7.04
N LEU A 167 6.32 -9.12 8.35
CA LEU A 167 7.17 -8.25 9.16
C LEU A 167 8.45 -8.94 9.63
N LEU A 168 8.39 -10.25 9.91
CA LEU A 168 9.56 -11.02 10.33
C LEU A 168 10.59 -11.16 9.21
N LEU A 169 10.17 -11.33 7.95
CA LEU A 169 11.09 -11.47 6.81
C LEU A 169 12.09 -10.31 6.67
N PRO A 170 11.66 -9.04 6.55
CA PRO A 170 12.59 -7.90 6.47
C PRO A 170 13.37 -7.70 7.79
N ALA A 171 12.77 -7.97 8.95
CA ALA A 171 13.48 -7.87 10.23
C ALA A 171 14.65 -8.87 10.32
N LEU A 172 14.42 -10.13 9.92
CA LEU A 172 15.48 -11.14 9.86
C LEU A 172 16.52 -10.79 8.80
N GLY A 173 16.10 -10.28 7.64
CA GLY A 173 17.02 -9.82 6.59
C GLY A 173 17.96 -8.71 7.06
N LEU A 174 17.50 -7.82 7.94
CA LEU A 174 18.32 -6.76 8.54
C LEU A 174 19.22 -7.24 9.69
N LEU A 175 18.84 -8.32 10.38
CA LEU A 175 19.64 -8.86 11.49
C LEU A 175 20.74 -9.81 11.01
N LEU A 176 20.53 -10.47 9.87
CA LEU A 176 21.43 -11.49 9.33
C LEU A 176 22.28 -11.02 8.15
N GLY A 177 21.95 -9.87 7.55
CA GLY A 177 22.68 -9.24 6.44
C GLY A 177 23.61 -8.14 6.93
#